data_AF-A0A3A1YMI5-F1
#
_entry.id   AF-A0A3A1YMI5-F1
#
_cell.length_a   1.000
_cell.length_b   1.000
_cell.length_c   1.000
_cell.angle_alpha   90.00
_cell.angle_beta   90.00
_cell.angle_gamma   90.00
#
_symmetry.space_group_name_H-M   'P 1'
#
loop_
_entity.id
_entity.type
_entity.pdbx_description
1 polymer ?
#
loop_
_entity_poly.entity_id
_entity_poly.type
_entity_poly.pdbx_seq_one_letter_code
_entity_poly.pdbx_strand_id
1 'polypeptide(L)'
;MPYKRFFGVRFEDREDFKEKVKRVLNTLPYRAFIGCNLSDGWHVKSDNYRLQEADFSALADYLPEFDPTLEMNDVSDIFSWAKAKLDYMQLKVDTVKVSKDRNDWQRVEVIDGKRGNRDGGYVLLVDDRVTLMIVNYRISDRVHIMHPSKYPYDPNQIDLNRRLEKNKAYFRQKQHLACIEEIRRKESLQGNVQTFINAELMNGTIVSYKNYRSRERVTYLATKRIERVLTMCQSFFIVVKPVEGFGQTFNPGEILIPITDLRTNEYSSLQVIYPDGKKRFIKGYPTQLGVYIFNSNLEYYNQKKMILCEGFATGASIMEALWLFGNAHDAVVACCFSKGNLQKAAEFVANSGVLDEVVVVADNDIDENGNSKNPLPADSVVGQGLDKCRLKWMYPPALKDFDYSYFRNLTEKTILDIRVRDKAVAILDTGVVNDFNDLMILAHAEQNTRSLSDSRLLAAAVDRLMGKLGPEHFLW
;
A
#
# COMPACT_ATOMS: atom_id res chain seq x y z
N MET A 1 -31.97 -4.90 -1.19
CA MET A 1 -30.65 -4.83 -1.85
C MET A 1 -30.87 -4.32 -3.27
N PRO A 2 -29.96 -3.51 -3.85
CA PRO A 2 -30.11 -3.04 -5.23
C PRO A 2 -29.99 -4.21 -6.21
N TYR A 3 -30.83 -4.21 -7.25
CA TYR A 3 -30.75 -5.13 -8.39
C TYR A 3 -29.48 -4.85 -9.17
N LYS A 4 -28.80 -5.90 -9.66
CA LYS A 4 -27.55 -5.80 -10.40
C LYS A 4 -27.62 -6.57 -11.71
N ARG A 5 -26.88 -6.11 -12.72
CA ARG A 5 -26.61 -6.82 -13.97
C ARG A 5 -25.13 -6.75 -14.28
N PHE A 6 -24.50 -7.88 -14.59
CA PHE A 6 -23.04 -8.01 -14.70
C PHE A 6 -22.55 -8.02 -16.14
N PHE A 7 -21.31 -7.57 -16.34
CA PHE A 7 -20.70 -7.45 -17.67
C PHE A 7 -19.24 -7.94 -17.67
N GLY A 8 -18.88 -8.69 -18.71
CA GLY A 8 -17.53 -9.13 -18.99
C GLY A 8 -16.77 -8.08 -19.81
N VAL A 9 -16.06 -7.18 -19.13
CA VAL A 9 -15.38 -6.05 -19.78
C VAL A 9 -13.87 -6.27 -19.75
N ARG A 10 -13.23 -6.31 -20.92
CA ARG A 10 -11.77 -6.33 -21.00
C ARG A 10 -11.21 -4.99 -20.55
N PHE A 11 -9.98 -4.99 -20.03
CA PHE A 11 -9.36 -3.75 -19.54
C PHE A 11 -9.20 -2.70 -20.65
N GLU A 12 -8.87 -3.14 -21.87
CA GLU A 12 -8.74 -2.30 -23.07
C GLU A 12 -10.09 -1.67 -23.49
N ASP A 13 -11.19 -2.39 -23.32
CA ASP A 13 -12.53 -1.95 -23.72
C ASP A 13 -13.23 -1.10 -22.65
N ARG A 14 -12.59 -0.80 -21.52
CA ARG A 14 -13.25 -0.19 -20.35
C ARG A 14 -13.87 1.18 -20.64
N GLU A 15 -13.23 2.01 -21.46
CA GLU A 15 -13.73 3.36 -21.77
C GLU A 15 -14.87 3.30 -22.80
N ASP A 16 -14.74 2.44 -23.81
CA ASP A 16 -15.81 2.16 -24.78
C ASP A 16 -17.04 1.55 -24.08
N PHE A 17 -16.84 0.58 -23.17
CA PHE A 17 -17.89 0.01 -22.35
C PHE A 17 -18.60 1.07 -21.48
N LYS A 18 -17.85 1.93 -20.78
CA LYS A 18 -18.45 3.00 -19.97
C LYS A 18 -19.30 3.93 -20.83
N GLU A 19 -18.84 4.28 -22.03
CA GLU A 19 -19.56 5.15 -22.92
C GLU A 19 -20.85 4.49 -23.43
N LYS A 20 -20.76 3.24 -23.89
CA LYS A 20 -21.92 2.45 -24.33
C LYS A 20 -22.92 2.21 -23.21
N VAL A 21 -22.46 1.82 -22.01
CA VAL A 21 -23.36 1.63 -20.86
C VAL A 21 -24.06 2.94 -20.55
N LYS A 22 -23.35 4.08 -20.55
CA LYS A 22 -23.93 5.37 -20.16
C LYS A 22 -25.04 5.77 -21.12
N ARG A 23 -24.90 5.47 -22.42
CA ARG A 23 -25.97 5.64 -23.41
C ARG A 23 -27.18 4.78 -23.08
N VAL A 24 -26.99 3.50 -22.73
CA VAL A 24 -28.09 2.61 -22.32
C VAL A 24 -28.73 3.06 -21.00
N LEU A 25 -27.97 3.48 -20.00
CA LEU A 25 -28.53 3.94 -18.73
C LEU A 25 -29.38 5.21 -18.90
N ASN A 26 -29.04 6.07 -19.86
CA ASN A 26 -29.81 7.27 -20.17
C ASN A 26 -31.17 7.00 -20.84
N THR A 27 -31.38 5.81 -21.40
CA THR A 27 -32.68 5.43 -22.01
C THR A 27 -33.62 4.78 -21.00
N LEU A 28 -33.15 4.42 -19.81
CA LEU A 28 -33.97 3.77 -18.79
C LEU A 28 -34.91 4.78 -18.11
N PRO A 29 -36.19 4.42 -17.85
CA PRO A 29 -37.14 5.31 -17.18
C PRO A 29 -36.92 5.41 -15.66
N TYR A 30 -35.79 4.91 -15.15
CA TYR A 30 -35.42 4.92 -13.73
C TYR A 30 -33.91 5.06 -13.57
N ARG A 31 -33.50 5.50 -12.37
CA ARG A 31 -32.10 5.74 -12.05
C ARG A 31 -31.34 4.42 -11.93
N ALA A 32 -30.25 4.30 -12.67
CA ALA A 32 -29.32 3.18 -12.60
C ALA A 32 -27.88 3.72 -12.67
N PHE A 33 -26.93 2.97 -12.12
CA PHE A 33 -25.53 3.38 -12.04
C PHE A 33 -24.61 2.24 -12.43
N ILE A 34 -23.56 2.57 -13.17
CA ILE A 34 -22.43 1.67 -13.37
C ILE A 34 -21.55 1.65 -12.12
N GLY A 35 -21.06 0.48 -11.75
CA GLY A 35 -20.10 0.26 -10.67
C GLY A 35 -19.06 -0.78 -11.07
N CYS A 36 -17.91 -0.74 -10.39
CA CYS A 36 -16.87 -1.75 -10.49
C CYS A 36 -16.23 -1.95 -9.11
N ASN A 37 -16.07 -3.18 -8.67
CA ASN A 37 -15.33 -3.51 -7.45
C ASN A 37 -14.58 -4.85 -7.60
N LEU A 38 -13.71 -5.13 -6.63
CA LEU A 38 -12.83 -6.32 -6.65
C LEU A 38 -13.58 -7.65 -6.53
N SER A 39 -14.77 -7.68 -5.93
CA SER A 39 -15.54 -8.92 -5.73
C SER A 39 -16.53 -9.21 -6.87
N ASP A 40 -17.08 -8.16 -7.47
CA ASP A 40 -18.27 -8.19 -8.32
C ASP A 40 -17.96 -7.83 -9.78
N GLY A 41 -16.79 -7.23 -10.04
CA GLY A 41 -16.44 -6.72 -11.37
C GLY A 41 -17.36 -5.58 -11.85
N TRP A 42 -17.42 -5.39 -13.17
CA TRP A 42 -18.27 -4.37 -13.80
C TRP A 42 -19.74 -4.79 -13.74
N HIS A 43 -20.58 -3.90 -13.20
CA HIS A 43 -22.02 -4.12 -13.07
C HIS A 43 -22.80 -2.82 -13.23
N VAL A 44 -24.07 -2.93 -13.59
CA VAL A 44 -25.06 -1.86 -13.44
C VAL A 44 -25.95 -2.20 -12.25
N LYS A 45 -26.27 -1.20 -11.42
CA LYS A 45 -27.15 -1.36 -10.26
C LYS A 45 -28.29 -0.33 -10.23
N SER A 46 -29.46 -0.74 -9.73
CA SER A 46 -30.62 0.12 -9.51
C SER A 46 -31.46 -0.44 -8.36
N ASP A 47 -32.18 0.43 -7.65
CA ASP A 47 -33.18 -0.01 -6.68
C ASP A 47 -34.51 -0.44 -7.36
N ASN A 48 -34.63 -0.23 -8.68
CA ASN A 48 -35.78 -0.64 -9.47
C ASN A 48 -35.57 -2.05 -10.07
N TYR A 49 -36.47 -2.97 -9.77
CA TYR A 49 -36.43 -4.37 -10.23
C TYR A 49 -36.49 -4.50 -11.76
N ARG A 50 -37.08 -3.53 -12.46
CA ARG A 50 -37.17 -3.50 -13.92
C ARG A 50 -35.80 -3.47 -14.60
N LEU A 51 -34.72 -3.17 -13.86
CA LEU A 51 -33.35 -3.30 -14.37
C LEU A 51 -33.05 -4.68 -14.96
N GLN A 52 -33.67 -5.74 -14.44
CA GLN A 52 -33.45 -7.09 -14.93
C GLN A 52 -34.08 -7.33 -16.31
N GLU A 53 -35.15 -6.63 -16.63
CA GLU A 53 -35.90 -6.73 -17.89
C GLU A 53 -35.44 -5.69 -18.93
N ALA A 54 -34.55 -4.78 -18.55
CA ALA A 54 -34.06 -3.74 -19.44
C ALA A 54 -33.29 -4.31 -20.64
N ASP A 55 -33.40 -3.63 -21.78
CA ASP A 55 -32.68 -3.99 -22.98
C ASP A 55 -31.21 -3.51 -22.89
N PHE A 56 -30.29 -4.47 -22.90
CA PHE A 56 -28.84 -4.25 -22.97
C PHE A 56 -28.24 -4.87 -24.24
N SER A 57 -29.03 -5.05 -25.30
CA SER A 57 -28.55 -5.63 -26.57
C SER A 57 -27.39 -4.83 -27.18
N ALA A 58 -27.34 -3.52 -26.94
CA ALA A 58 -26.21 -2.66 -27.33
C ALA A 58 -24.88 -3.00 -26.63
N LEU A 59 -24.90 -3.87 -25.62
CA LEU A 59 -23.75 -4.38 -24.88
C LEU A 59 -23.58 -5.89 -25.06
N ALA A 60 -24.15 -6.48 -26.11
CA ALA A 60 -24.08 -7.93 -26.34
C ALA A 60 -22.65 -8.49 -26.28
N ASP A 61 -21.66 -7.73 -26.78
CA ASP A 61 -20.23 -8.09 -26.74
C ASP A 61 -19.66 -8.20 -25.32
N TYR A 62 -20.33 -7.60 -24.34
CA TYR A 62 -19.95 -7.59 -22.91
C TYR A 62 -20.90 -8.39 -22.04
N LEU A 63 -21.98 -8.96 -22.61
CA LEU A 63 -22.85 -9.85 -21.85
C LEU A 63 -22.07 -11.13 -21.56
N PRO A 64 -22.14 -11.65 -20.32
CA PRO A 64 -21.62 -12.98 -20.05
C PRO A 64 -22.34 -13.99 -20.96
N GLU A 65 -21.68 -15.08 -21.35
CA GLU A 65 -22.28 -16.18 -22.15
C GLU A 65 -23.48 -16.87 -21.47
N PHE A 66 -23.83 -16.45 -20.24
CA PHE A 66 -24.91 -16.96 -19.43
C PHE A 66 -26.10 -15.99 -19.42
N ASP A 67 -27.32 -16.55 -19.47
CA ASP A 67 -28.58 -15.82 -19.43
C ASP A 67 -28.75 -15.09 -18.07
N PRO A 68 -28.70 -13.75 -18.02
CA PRO A 68 -28.82 -12.98 -16.78
C PRO A 68 -30.21 -13.10 -16.13
N THR A 69 -31.21 -13.67 -16.81
CA THR A 69 -32.54 -13.94 -16.22
C THR A 69 -32.54 -15.10 -15.22
N LEU A 70 -31.50 -15.93 -15.20
CA LEU A 70 -31.31 -17.01 -14.22
C LEU A 70 -30.84 -16.51 -12.84
N GLU A 71 -30.70 -15.20 -12.64
CA GLU A 71 -30.63 -14.58 -11.30
C GLU A 71 -32.01 -14.49 -10.61
N MET A 72 -32.82 -15.55 -10.71
CA MET A 72 -34.03 -15.68 -9.89
C MET A 72 -33.66 -16.22 -8.51
N ASN A 73 -33.89 -15.44 -7.46
CA ASN A 73 -34.04 -15.99 -6.11
C ASN A 73 -35.28 -16.88 -6.12
N ASP A 74 -35.07 -18.19 -6.00
CA ASP A 74 -36.13 -19.19 -5.99
C ASP A 74 -37.01 -19.05 -4.72
N VAL A 75 -38.24 -18.58 -4.90
CA VAL A 75 -39.26 -18.44 -3.84
C VAL A 75 -40.03 -19.75 -3.64
N SER A 76 -39.84 -20.76 -4.50
CA SER A 76 -40.63 -22.00 -4.49
C SER A 76 -40.24 -23.01 -3.40
N ASP A 77 -39.04 -22.88 -2.81
CA ASP A 77 -38.54 -23.78 -1.76
C ASP A 77 -39.04 -23.44 -0.34
N ILE A 78 -39.42 -22.17 -0.08
CA ILE A 78 -39.78 -21.70 1.27
C ILE A 78 -41.11 -22.30 1.75
N PHE A 79 -42.11 -22.38 0.87
CA PHE A 79 -43.44 -22.87 1.24
C PHE A 79 -43.45 -24.39 1.49
N SER A 80 -42.67 -25.14 0.74
CA SER A 80 -42.47 -26.59 0.91
C SER A 80 -41.75 -26.90 2.21
N TRP A 81 -40.67 -26.16 2.51
CA TRP A 81 -39.98 -26.25 3.80
C TRP A 81 -40.88 -25.92 4.98
N ALA A 82 -41.62 -24.80 4.91
CA ALA A 82 -42.51 -24.38 5.98
C ALA A 82 -43.62 -25.42 6.22
N LYS A 83 -44.19 -25.97 5.14
CA LYS A 83 -45.20 -27.04 5.22
C LYS A 83 -44.64 -28.28 5.92
N ALA A 84 -43.45 -28.75 5.55
CA ALA A 84 -42.83 -29.91 6.21
C ALA A 84 -42.60 -29.70 7.72
N LYS A 85 -42.27 -28.47 8.15
CA LYS A 85 -42.14 -28.15 9.59
C LYS A 85 -43.49 -28.06 10.30
N LEU A 86 -44.52 -27.56 9.65
CA LEU A 86 -45.88 -27.53 10.19
C LEU A 86 -46.45 -28.94 10.32
N ASP A 87 -46.23 -29.79 9.32
CA ASP A 87 -46.62 -31.21 9.34
C ASP A 87 -45.89 -31.98 10.45
N TYR A 88 -44.59 -31.72 10.64
CA TYR A 88 -43.82 -32.28 11.76
C TYR A 88 -44.38 -31.87 13.13
N MET A 89 -44.84 -30.63 13.26
CA MET A 89 -45.51 -30.12 14.47
C MET A 89 -47.00 -30.53 14.55
N GLN A 90 -47.41 -31.46 13.69
CA GLN A 90 -48.75 -32.04 13.61
C GLN A 90 -49.85 -31.01 13.36
N LEU A 91 -49.55 -29.93 12.62
CA LEU A 91 -50.54 -28.94 12.22
C LEU A 91 -51.11 -29.28 10.84
N LYS A 92 -52.42 -29.23 10.70
CA LYS A 92 -53.12 -29.54 9.45
C LYS A 92 -53.21 -28.29 8.57
N VAL A 93 -52.26 -28.15 7.64
CA VAL A 93 -52.14 -26.97 6.76
C VAL A 93 -52.09 -27.36 5.29
N ASP A 94 -53.18 -27.09 4.56
CA ASP A 94 -53.26 -27.42 3.12
C ASP A 94 -52.37 -26.49 2.28
N THR A 95 -52.40 -25.18 2.58
CA THR A 95 -51.62 -24.14 1.91
C THR A 95 -51.01 -23.19 2.93
N VAL A 96 -49.69 -22.98 2.84
CA VAL A 96 -48.95 -22.09 3.74
C VAL A 96 -49.06 -20.64 3.26
N LYS A 97 -49.40 -19.72 4.16
CA LYS A 97 -49.52 -18.29 3.87
C LYS A 97 -48.42 -17.47 4.55
N VAL A 98 -48.01 -16.39 3.90
CA VAL A 98 -47.09 -15.40 4.48
C VAL A 98 -47.88 -14.38 5.30
N SER A 99 -47.40 -14.09 6.50
CA SER A 99 -47.97 -13.10 7.42
C SER A 99 -47.36 -11.72 7.19
N LYS A 100 -48.11 -10.66 7.48
CA LYS A 100 -47.62 -9.28 7.34
C LYS A 100 -46.68 -8.85 8.47
N ASP A 101 -46.88 -9.40 9.67
CA ASP A 101 -46.06 -9.13 10.86
C ASP A 101 -46.18 -10.29 11.88
N ARG A 102 -45.42 -10.18 12.98
CA ARG A 102 -45.30 -11.23 14.02
C ARG A 102 -46.58 -11.49 14.82
N ASN A 103 -47.59 -10.62 14.71
CA ASN A 103 -48.86 -10.74 15.42
C ASN A 103 -49.98 -11.33 14.54
N ASP A 104 -49.75 -11.51 13.24
CA ASP A 104 -50.71 -12.06 12.28
C ASP A 104 -50.68 -13.60 12.23
N TRP A 105 -51.21 -14.22 13.30
CA TRP A 105 -51.22 -15.68 13.49
C TRP A 105 -52.27 -16.39 12.63
N GLN A 106 -51.80 -17.36 11.83
CA GLN A 106 -52.64 -18.28 11.09
C GLN A 106 -53.05 -19.45 11.99
N ARG A 107 -54.29 -19.47 12.45
CA ARG A 107 -54.84 -20.51 13.34
C ARG A 107 -55.30 -21.73 12.55
N VAL A 108 -54.84 -22.91 12.94
CA VAL A 108 -55.03 -24.17 12.22
C VAL A 108 -55.35 -25.33 13.17
N GLU A 109 -55.96 -26.38 12.63
CA GLU A 109 -56.24 -27.60 13.38
C GLU A 109 -54.96 -28.41 13.63
N VAL A 110 -54.96 -29.21 14.68
CA VAL A 110 -53.90 -30.20 14.96
C VAL A 110 -54.38 -31.57 14.45
N ILE A 111 -53.50 -32.39 13.88
CA ILE A 111 -53.84 -33.66 13.21
C ILE A 111 -54.64 -34.61 14.12
N ASP A 112 -54.25 -34.74 15.39
CA ASP A 112 -54.97 -35.56 16.40
C ASP A 112 -55.93 -34.74 17.28
N GLY A 113 -56.29 -33.54 16.81
CA GLY A 113 -57.23 -32.61 17.46
C GLY A 113 -58.69 -33.00 17.25
N LYS A 114 -59.58 -32.46 18.10
CA LYS A 114 -61.02 -32.51 17.81
C LYS A 114 -61.28 -31.73 16.52
N ARG A 115 -61.93 -32.37 15.54
CA ARG A 115 -62.31 -31.75 14.27
C ARG A 115 -63.05 -30.43 14.53
N GLY A 116 -62.59 -29.34 13.91
CA GLY A 116 -63.12 -27.98 14.11
C GLY A 116 -62.32 -27.12 15.11
N ASN A 117 -61.50 -27.72 15.99
CA ASN A 117 -60.70 -26.96 16.96
C ASN A 117 -59.36 -26.51 16.38
N ARG A 118 -59.09 -25.20 16.44
CA ARG A 118 -57.86 -24.57 15.94
C ARG A 118 -56.84 -24.34 17.06
N ASP A 119 -56.42 -25.46 17.65
CA ASP A 119 -55.49 -25.51 18.79
C ASP A 119 -54.01 -25.42 18.36
N GLY A 120 -53.75 -25.08 17.10
CA GLY A 120 -52.42 -24.74 16.58
C GLY A 120 -52.40 -23.39 15.88
N GLY A 121 -51.20 -22.85 15.68
CA GLY A 121 -51.01 -21.63 14.91
C GLY A 121 -49.59 -21.45 14.41
N TYR A 122 -49.44 -20.70 13.32
CA TYR A 122 -48.13 -20.33 12.79
C TYR A 122 -48.09 -18.90 12.25
N VAL A 123 -46.88 -18.36 12.12
CA VAL A 123 -46.56 -17.11 11.44
C VAL A 123 -45.34 -17.37 10.55
N LEU A 124 -45.46 -17.14 9.25
CA LEU A 124 -44.34 -17.20 8.30
C LEU A 124 -44.04 -15.77 7.82
N LEU A 125 -42.85 -15.25 8.13
CA LEU A 125 -42.37 -13.96 7.66
C LEU A 125 -41.30 -14.17 6.60
N VAL A 126 -41.41 -13.41 5.50
CA VAL A 126 -40.47 -13.43 4.38
C VAL A 126 -40.02 -11.98 4.14
N ASP A 127 -39.04 -11.53 4.91
CA ASP A 127 -38.38 -10.22 4.80
C ASP A 127 -36.88 -10.40 4.43
N ASP A 128 -35.93 -9.76 5.12
CA ASP A 128 -34.51 -10.01 4.96
C ASP A 128 -34.05 -11.36 5.55
N ARG A 129 -34.89 -12.02 6.37
CA ARG A 129 -34.69 -13.38 6.90
C ARG A 129 -35.99 -14.17 6.96
N VAL A 130 -36.04 -15.34 6.32
CA VAL A 130 -37.20 -16.23 6.44
C VAL A 130 -37.33 -16.78 7.86
N THR A 131 -38.41 -16.42 8.54
CA THR A 131 -38.68 -16.79 9.93
C THR A 131 -40.03 -17.50 10.03
N LEU A 132 -40.05 -18.69 10.64
CA LEU A 132 -41.27 -19.46 10.89
C LEU A 132 -41.46 -19.65 12.39
N MET A 133 -42.57 -19.12 12.91
CA MET A 133 -42.99 -19.28 14.29
C MET A 133 -44.15 -20.27 14.34
N ILE A 134 -44.06 -21.29 15.21
CA ILE A 134 -45.09 -22.33 15.34
C ILE A 134 -45.47 -22.50 16.80
N VAL A 135 -46.76 -22.61 17.07
CA VAL A 135 -47.30 -22.96 18.39
C VAL A 135 -48.30 -24.08 18.24
N ASN A 136 -48.13 -25.15 19.01
CA ASN A 136 -49.12 -26.20 19.17
C ASN A 136 -49.54 -26.23 20.65
N TYR A 137 -50.73 -25.70 20.95
CA TYR A 137 -51.20 -25.47 22.31
C TYR A 137 -51.53 -26.76 23.07
N ARG A 138 -51.65 -27.91 22.38
CA ARG A 138 -51.93 -29.20 23.01
C ARG A 138 -50.70 -29.88 23.62
N ILE A 139 -49.54 -29.69 23.01
CA ILE A 139 -48.27 -30.24 23.52
C ILE A 139 -47.47 -29.19 24.30
N SER A 140 -48.06 -28.01 24.55
CA SER A 140 -47.43 -26.86 25.22
C SER A 140 -46.09 -26.44 24.62
N ASP A 141 -45.91 -26.67 23.32
CA ASP A 141 -44.63 -26.50 22.64
C ASP A 141 -44.68 -25.27 21.72
N ARG A 142 -43.67 -24.42 21.83
CA ARG A 142 -43.50 -23.20 21.03
C ARG A 142 -42.11 -23.21 20.44
N VAL A 143 -42.06 -23.30 19.12
CA VAL A 143 -40.80 -23.38 18.38
C VAL A 143 -40.66 -22.15 17.49
N HIS A 144 -39.51 -21.49 17.62
CA HIS A 144 -39.11 -20.39 16.76
C HIS A 144 -37.99 -20.89 15.85
N ILE A 145 -38.30 -21.09 14.56
CA ILE A 145 -37.38 -21.70 13.60
C ILE A 145 -36.93 -20.63 12.61
N MET A 146 -35.63 -20.38 12.57
CA MET A 146 -35.00 -19.63 11.49
C MET A 146 -34.58 -20.62 10.41
N HIS A 147 -34.84 -20.31 9.13
CA HIS A 147 -34.44 -21.17 8.03
C HIS A 147 -32.90 -21.41 8.07
N PRO A 148 -32.41 -22.67 8.11
CA PRO A 148 -30.98 -22.96 8.41
C PRO A 148 -29.96 -22.47 7.36
N SER A 149 -30.39 -22.05 6.18
CA SER A 149 -29.52 -21.50 5.14
C SER A 149 -30.02 -20.15 4.63
N LYS A 150 -29.11 -19.18 4.52
CA LYS A 150 -29.19 -18.19 3.43
C LYS A 150 -28.92 -18.99 2.14
N TYR A 151 -29.91 -19.03 1.25
CA TYR A 151 -29.96 -19.69 -0.07
C TYR A 151 -30.32 -21.20 -0.09
N PRO A 152 -31.20 -21.63 -1.02
CA PRO A 152 -31.62 -23.02 -1.20
C PRO A 152 -30.56 -23.84 -1.96
N TYR A 153 -30.59 -25.16 -1.76
CA TYR A 153 -29.64 -26.17 -2.23
C TYR A 153 -30.18 -26.83 -3.53
N ASP A 154 -29.46 -26.68 -4.64
CA ASP A 154 -29.80 -27.30 -5.95
C ASP A 154 -28.64 -28.23 -6.40
N PRO A 155 -28.87 -29.48 -6.85
CA PRO A 155 -27.85 -30.31 -7.48
C PRO A 155 -27.15 -29.66 -8.69
N ASN A 156 -27.82 -28.72 -9.39
CA ASN A 156 -27.21 -27.87 -10.41
C ASN A 156 -26.37 -26.73 -9.83
N GLN A 157 -26.40 -26.45 -8.53
CA GLN A 157 -25.44 -25.57 -7.87
C GLN A 157 -24.04 -26.17 -7.79
N ILE A 158 -23.85 -27.48 -7.85
CA ILE A 158 -22.48 -28.01 -7.97
C ILE A 158 -21.93 -27.63 -9.34
N ASP A 159 -22.74 -27.66 -10.39
CA ASP A 159 -22.33 -27.21 -11.72
C ASP A 159 -22.27 -25.67 -11.82
N LEU A 160 -23.19 -24.94 -11.19
CA LEU A 160 -23.18 -23.47 -11.12
C LEU A 160 -22.04 -22.95 -10.24
N ASN A 161 -21.77 -23.54 -9.08
CA ASN A 161 -20.61 -23.21 -8.23
C ASN A 161 -19.32 -23.68 -8.87
N ARG A 162 -19.29 -24.81 -9.62
CA ARG A 162 -18.12 -25.22 -10.41
C ARG A 162 -17.92 -24.31 -11.62
N ARG A 163 -18.98 -23.76 -12.23
CA ARG A 163 -18.94 -22.76 -13.31
C ARG A 163 -18.63 -21.35 -12.79
N LEU A 164 -19.12 -20.97 -11.61
CA LEU A 164 -18.79 -19.74 -10.88
C LEU A 164 -17.37 -19.79 -10.33
N GLU A 165 -16.91 -20.92 -9.81
CA GLU A 165 -15.51 -21.12 -9.44
C GLU A 165 -14.64 -21.24 -10.69
N LYS A 166 -15.11 -21.78 -11.82
CA LYS A 166 -14.40 -21.66 -13.12
C LYS A 166 -14.35 -20.24 -13.63
N ASN A 167 -15.41 -19.45 -13.50
CA ASN A 167 -15.45 -18.05 -13.89
C ASN A 167 -14.61 -17.20 -12.94
N LYS A 168 -14.72 -17.39 -11.63
CA LYS A 168 -13.84 -16.77 -10.63
C LYS A 168 -12.39 -17.23 -10.81
N ALA A 169 -12.13 -18.49 -11.15
CA ALA A 169 -10.79 -18.98 -11.45
C ALA A 169 -10.28 -18.43 -12.78
N TYR A 170 -11.13 -18.26 -13.78
CA TYR A 170 -10.83 -17.58 -15.05
C TYR A 170 -10.59 -16.08 -14.83
N PHE A 171 -11.34 -15.44 -13.94
CA PHE A 171 -11.15 -14.03 -13.54
C PHE A 171 -9.94 -13.87 -12.63
N ARG A 172 -9.66 -14.80 -11.71
CA ARG A 172 -8.41 -14.87 -10.95
C ARG A 172 -7.25 -15.15 -11.88
N GLN A 173 -7.42 -16.00 -12.90
CA GLN A 173 -6.42 -16.29 -13.93
C GLN A 173 -6.24 -15.09 -14.87
N LYS A 174 -7.29 -14.33 -15.21
CA LYS A 174 -7.22 -13.12 -16.05
C LYS A 174 -6.73 -11.91 -15.27
N GLN A 175 -7.06 -11.77 -14.00
CA GLN A 175 -6.43 -10.82 -13.07
C GLN A 175 -5.00 -11.25 -12.77
N HIS A 176 -4.70 -12.53 -12.65
CA HIS A 176 -3.35 -13.05 -12.51
C HIS A 176 -2.60 -12.89 -13.81
N LEU A 177 -3.22 -13.00 -14.99
CA LEU A 177 -2.61 -12.75 -16.30
C LEU A 177 -2.46 -11.26 -16.58
N ALA A 178 -3.37 -10.40 -16.12
CA ALA A 178 -3.26 -8.95 -16.16
C ALA A 178 -2.28 -8.43 -15.12
N CYS A 179 -2.18 -9.10 -13.97
CA CYS A 179 -1.16 -8.88 -12.96
C CYS A 179 0.18 -9.41 -13.46
N ILE A 180 0.22 -10.55 -14.15
CA ILE A 180 1.40 -11.07 -14.86
C ILE A 180 1.74 -10.18 -16.05
N GLU A 181 0.79 -9.54 -16.73
CA GLU A 181 1.06 -8.59 -17.81
C GLU A 181 1.48 -7.24 -17.26
N GLU A 182 0.97 -6.81 -16.11
CA GLU A 182 1.40 -5.60 -15.43
C GLU A 182 2.76 -5.83 -14.75
N ILE A 183 2.99 -7.02 -14.18
CA ILE A 183 4.29 -7.52 -13.74
C ILE A 183 5.19 -7.63 -14.96
N ARG A 184 4.81 -8.24 -16.09
CA ARG A 184 5.61 -8.31 -17.33
C ARG A 184 5.84 -6.96 -17.99
N ARG A 185 4.92 -6.00 -17.86
CA ARG A 185 5.07 -4.61 -18.34
C ARG A 185 5.99 -3.83 -17.40
N LYS A 186 5.91 -4.09 -16.09
CA LYS A 186 6.85 -3.57 -15.07
C LYS A 186 8.23 -4.24 -15.20
N GLU A 187 8.32 -5.53 -15.48
CA GLU A 187 9.51 -6.33 -15.81
C GLU A 187 10.07 -5.91 -17.18
N SER A 188 9.23 -5.50 -18.13
CA SER A 188 9.64 -4.91 -19.42
C SER A 188 10.23 -3.50 -19.23
N LEU A 189 9.70 -2.71 -18.30
CA LEU A 189 10.26 -1.42 -17.88
C LEU A 189 11.51 -1.59 -16.99
N GLN A 190 11.53 -2.61 -16.13
CA GLN A 190 12.66 -2.97 -15.26
C GLN A 190 13.82 -3.51 -16.07
N GLY A 191 13.51 -4.33 -17.07
CA GLY A 191 14.41 -4.72 -18.14
C GLY A 191 14.96 -3.51 -18.89
N ASN A 192 14.17 -2.46 -19.15
CA ASN A 192 14.66 -1.25 -19.84
C ASN A 192 15.63 -0.43 -18.97
N VAL A 193 15.31 -0.16 -17.69
CA VAL A 193 16.20 0.62 -16.81
C VAL A 193 17.51 -0.12 -16.52
N GLN A 194 17.42 -1.41 -16.18
CA GLN A 194 18.61 -2.24 -15.94
C GLN A 194 19.44 -2.41 -17.24
N THR A 195 18.79 -2.64 -18.39
CA THR A 195 19.49 -2.74 -19.69
C THR A 195 20.15 -1.43 -20.07
N PHE A 196 19.48 -0.29 -19.88
CA PHE A 196 20.06 1.03 -20.10
C PHE A 196 21.32 1.22 -19.24
N ILE A 197 21.23 1.00 -17.92
CA ILE A 197 22.40 1.09 -17.04
C ILE A 197 23.54 0.19 -17.52
N ASN A 198 23.24 -1.06 -17.85
CA ASN A 198 24.24 -2.03 -18.30
C ASN A 198 24.90 -1.60 -19.62
N ALA A 199 24.10 -1.15 -20.60
CA ALA A 199 24.57 -0.68 -21.89
C ALA A 199 25.44 0.57 -21.75
N GLU A 200 25.00 1.54 -20.96
CA GLU A 200 25.73 2.81 -20.77
C GLU A 200 27.02 2.63 -19.94
N LEU A 201 27.04 1.67 -19.01
CA LEU A 201 28.28 1.24 -18.36
C LEU A 201 29.27 0.64 -19.37
N MET A 202 28.79 -0.23 -20.27
CA MET A 202 29.64 -0.82 -21.33
C MET A 202 30.14 0.24 -22.32
N ASN A 203 29.31 1.21 -22.67
CA ASN A 203 29.65 2.31 -23.56
C ASN A 203 30.54 3.38 -22.91
N GLY A 204 30.71 3.33 -21.58
CA GLY A 204 31.47 4.31 -20.81
C GLY A 204 30.90 5.73 -20.89
N THR A 205 29.59 5.85 -21.09
CA THR A 205 28.83 7.12 -21.07
C THR A 205 28.40 7.45 -19.64
N ILE A 206 28.14 6.43 -18.84
CA ILE A 206 28.05 6.51 -17.38
C ILE A 206 29.16 5.66 -16.76
N VAL A 207 29.54 6.00 -15.53
CA VAL A 207 30.41 5.15 -14.71
C VAL A 207 29.80 4.98 -13.33
N SER A 208 30.01 3.81 -12.73
CA SER A 208 29.80 3.67 -11.29
C SER A 208 30.63 4.73 -10.57
N TYR A 209 30.03 5.41 -9.60
CA TYR A 209 30.72 6.42 -8.83
C TYR A 209 32.05 5.90 -8.25
N LYS A 210 32.07 4.64 -7.77
CA LYS A 210 33.26 4.00 -7.21
C LYS A 210 34.47 4.06 -8.16
N ASN A 211 34.21 3.98 -9.46
CA ASN A 211 35.20 3.99 -10.53
C ASN A 211 35.44 5.40 -11.13
N TYR A 212 34.71 6.42 -10.68
CA TYR A 212 34.87 7.78 -11.17
C TYR A 212 36.11 8.44 -10.57
N ARG A 213 37.09 8.75 -11.42
CA ARG A 213 38.40 9.29 -11.00
C ARG A 213 38.40 10.82 -10.81
N SER A 214 37.50 11.55 -11.45
CA SER A 214 37.45 13.02 -11.41
C SER A 214 36.41 13.53 -10.40
N ARG A 215 36.55 13.10 -9.14
CA ARG A 215 35.54 13.30 -8.08
C ARG A 215 35.21 14.76 -7.78
N GLU A 216 36.15 15.67 -8.03
CA GLU A 216 35.98 17.13 -7.87
C GLU A 216 34.86 17.73 -8.74
N ARG A 217 34.36 16.99 -9.74
CA ARG A 217 33.33 17.47 -10.68
C ARG A 217 31.89 17.19 -10.25
N VAL A 218 31.66 16.52 -9.12
CA VAL A 218 30.29 16.21 -8.64
C VAL A 218 29.88 17.17 -7.53
N THR A 219 29.54 18.40 -7.93
CA THR A 219 29.23 19.52 -7.03
C THR A 219 28.23 19.16 -5.94
N TYR A 220 27.18 18.39 -6.26
CA TYR A 220 26.16 17.99 -5.30
C TYR A 220 26.72 17.20 -4.11
N LEU A 221 27.60 16.22 -4.35
CA LEU A 221 28.14 15.35 -3.30
C LEU A 221 29.07 16.13 -2.38
N ALA A 222 29.95 16.96 -2.95
CA ALA A 222 30.83 17.85 -2.20
C ALA A 222 30.02 18.83 -1.35
N THR A 223 28.99 19.43 -1.93
CA THR A 223 28.09 20.37 -1.26
C THR A 223 27.34 19.69 -0.11
N LYS A 224 26.94 18.42 -0.25
CA LYS A 224 26.26 17.65 0.80
C LYS A 224 27.23 16.92 1.74
N ARG A 225 28.55 16.96 1.50
CA ARG A 225 29.59 16.29 2.30
C ARG A 225 29.46 14.76 2.40
N ILE A 226 28.76 14.16 1.45
CA ILE A 226 28.54 12.72 1.38
C ILE A 226 29.56 12.03 0.47
N GLU A 227 30.77 12.59 0.40
CA GLU A 227 31.80 12.09 -0.51
C GLU A 227 32.52 10.81 0.01
N ARG A 228 32.29 10.42 1.27
CA ARG A 228 32.91 9.24 1.87
C ARG A 228 32.03 7.99 1.76
N VAL A 229 30.71 8.15 1.76
CA VAL A 229 29.68 7.13 1.42
C VAL A 229 30.01 6.34 0.16
N LEU A 230 30.78 6.97 -0.73
CA LEU A 230 31.22 6.54 -2.05
C LEU A 230 32.13 5.32 -2.09
N THR A 231 32.84 5.02 -0.99
CA THR A 231 33.64 3.79 -0.90
C THR A 231 32.81 2.59 -0.43
N MET A 232 31.61 2.86 0.10
CA MET A 232 30.85 1.90 0.87
C MET A 232 29.58 1.38 0.22
N CYS A 233 28.97 2.16 -0.68
CA CYS A 233 27.65 1.86 -1.22
C CYS A 233 27.69 1.15 -2.57
N GLN A 234 26.62 0.42 -2.91
CA GLN A 234 26.43 -0.07 -4.27
C GLN A 234 26.29 1.09 -5.28
N SER A 235 26.65 0.80 -6.54
CA SER A 235 26.89 1.81 -7.58
C SER A 235 25.63 2.62 -7.92
N PHE A 236 25.57 3.87 -7.47
CA PHE A 236 24.92 4.90 -8.25
C PHE A 236 25.89 5.38 -9.34
N PHE A 237 25.38 6.10 -10.34
CA PHE A 237 26.12 6.37 -11.56
C PHE A 237 26.37 7.86 -11.76
N ILE A 238 27.53 8.18 -12.32
CA ILE A 238 27.87 9.51 -12.80
C ILE A 238 27.87 9.47 -14.31
N VAL A 239 27.14 10.41 -14.91
CA VAL A 239 27.19 10.64 -16.35
C VAL A 239 28.53 11.31 -16.66
N VAL A 240 29.29 10.72 -17.57
CA VAL A 240 30.62 11.22 -17.98
C VAL A 240 30.66 11.68 -19.42
N LYS A 241 29.71 11.21 -20.23
CA LYS A 241 29.45 11.69 -21.59
C LYS A 241 27.94 11.87 -21.76
N PRO A 242 27.48 12.81 -22.60
CA PRO A 242 26.07 12.95 -22.90
C PRO A 242 25.48 11.62 -23.38
N VAL A 243 24.29 11.28 -22.89
CA VAL A 243 23.56 10.07 -23.28
C VAL A 243 22.07 10.34 -23.33
N GLU A 244 21.40 9.79 -24.33
CA GLU A 244 19.94 9.84 -24.44
C GLU A 244 19.31 8.60 -23.82
N GLY A 245 18.26 8.80 -23.04
CA GLY A 245 17.52 7.71 -22.43
C GLY A 245 16.20 8.20 -21.87
N PHE A 246 15.16 7.37 -21.97
CA PHE A 246 13.85 7.65 -21.38
C PHE A 246 13.22 9.00 -21.81
N GLY A 247 13.50 9.43 -23.05
CA GLY A 247 12.96 10.67 -23.61
C GLY A 247 13.63 11.95 -23.10
N GLN A 248 14.83 11.86 -22.52
CA GLN A 248 15.64 13.01 -22.11
C GLN A 248 17.13 12.78 -22.37
N THR A 249 17.90 13.86 -22.41
CA THR A 249 19.36 13.83 -22.46
C THR A 249 19.92 13.96 -21.05
N PHE A 250 20.80 13.05 -20.68
CA PHE A 250 21.60 13.13 -19.46
C PHE A 250 22.96 13.74 -19.79
N ASN A 251 23.40 14.70 -18.96
CA ASN A 251 24.61 15.48 -19.20
C ASN A 251 25.73 15.12 -18.22
N PRO A 252 27.01 15.31 -18.62
CA PRO A 252 28.13 15.06 -17.74
C PRO A 252 28.01 15.79 -16.39
N GLY A 253 28.29 15.07 -15.30
CA GLY A 253 28.19 15.57 -13.93
C GLY A 253 26.82 15.36 -13.27
N GLU A 254 25.81 14.92 -14.01
CA GLU A 254 24.55 14.44 -13.43
C GLU A 254 24.75 13.08 -12.73
N ILE A 255 24.01 12.90 -11.63
CA ILE A 255 24.02 11.66 -10.84
C ILE A 255 22.74 10.89 -11.12
N LEU A 256 22.86 9.62 -11.48
CA LEU A 256 21.73 8.71 -11.66
C LEU A 256 21.66 7.76 -10.47
N ILE A 257 20.58 7.88 -9.69
CA ILE A 257 20.27 7.00 -8.57
C ILE A 257 19.23 5.98 -9.02
N PRO A 258 19.55 4.68 -9.09
CA PRO A 258 18.58 3.65 -9.43
C PRO A 258 17.51 3.53 -8.33
N ILE A 259 16.27 3.31 -8.74
CA ILE A 259 15.11 3.13 -7.86
C ILE A 259 14.67 1.66 -7.93
N THR A 260 14.96 0.89 -6.89
CA THR A 260 14.55 -0.51 -6.75
C THR A 260 13.13 -0.62 -6.23
N ASP A 261 12.26 -1.36 -6.92
CA ASP A 261 10.91 -1.68 -6.42
C ASP A 261 11.00 -2.73 -5.31
N LEU A 262 10.53 -2.41 -4.10
CA LEU A 262 10.55 -3.32 -2.96
C LEU A 262 9.77 -4.62 -3.18
N ARG A 263 8.82 -4.66 -4.14
CA ARG A 263 8.01 -5.86 -4.43
C ARG A 263 8.76 -6.88 -5.28
N THR A 264 9.55 -6.40 -6.23
CA THR A 264 10.23 -7.26 -7.22
C THR A 264 11.74 -7.31 -7.00
N ASN A 265 12.29 -6.39 -6.20
CA ASN A 265 13.72 -6.17 -6.02
C ASN A 265 14.47 -5.81 -7.31
N GLU A 266 13.79 -5.18 -8.28
CA GLU A 266 14.35 -4.76 -9.56
C GLU A 266 14.30 -3.25 -9.76
N TYR A 267 15.20 -2.70 -10.59
CA TYR A 267 15.23 -1.28 -10.92
C TYR A 267 14.00 -0.86 -11.73
N SER A 268 13.13 -0.08 -11.10
CA SER A 268 11.86 0.38 -11.65
C SER A 268 11.91 1.78 -12.27
N SER A 269 12.89 2.60 -11.88
CA SER A 269 13.05 3.99 -12.32
C SER A 269 14.44 4.53 -11.96
N LEU A 270 14.68 5.82 -12.26
CA LEU A 270 15.85 6.58 -11.85
C LEU A 270 15.42 7.91 -11.19
N GLN A 271 16.17 8.33 -10.18
CA GLN A 271 16.23 9.74 -9.76
C GLN A 271 17.50 10.35 -10.33
N VAL A 272 17.36 11.48 -11.01
CA VAL A 272 18.46 12.31 -11.50
C VAL A 272 18.72 13.41 -10.49
N ILE A 273 19.97 13.59 -10.11
CA ILE A 273 20.44 14.74 -9.34
C ILE A 273 21.33 15.59 -10.26
N TYR A 274 20.90 16.82 -10.50
CA TYR A 274 21.63 17.77 -11.33
C TYR A 274 22.77 18.43 -10.55
N PRO A 275 23.77 19.03 -11.23
CA PRO A 275 24.88 19.73 -10.57
C PRO A 275 24.43 20.87 -9.63
N ASP A 276 23.28 21.50 -9.93
CA ASP A 276 22.67 22.54 -9.08
C ASP A 276 21.92 21.96 -7.85
N GLY A 277 21.89 20.64 -7.71
CA GLY A 277 21.23 19.93 -6.62
C GLY A 277 19.73 19.71 -6.81
N LYS A 278 19.13 20.16 -7.92
CA LYS A 278 17.76 19.79 -8.27
C LYS A 278 17.67 18.28 -8.45
N LYS A 279 16.54 17.71 -8.04
CA LYS A 279 16.26 16.28 -8.14
C LYS A 279 15.03 16.06 -8.99
N ARG A 280 15.06 15.11 -9.93
CA ARG A 280 13.90 14.76 -10.76
C ARG A 280 13.80 13.26 -10.94
N PHE A 281 12.58 12.75 -10.98
CA PHE A 281 12.31 11.38 -11.41
C PHE A 281 12.15 11.34 -12.92
N ILE A 282 12.46 10.18 -13.52
CA ILE A 282 12.13 9.95 -14.93
C ILE A 282 10.62 9.96 -15.11
N LYS A 283 10.13 10.80 -16.04
CA LYS A 283 8.70 10.97 -16.29
C LYS A 283 8.10 9.68 -16.84
N GLY A 284 6.98 9.25 -16.27
CA GLY A 284 6.25 8.05 -16.71
C GLY A 284 6.76 6.74 -16.13
N TYR A 285 7.79 6.77 -15.28
CA TYR A 285 8.33 5.59 -14.60
C TYR A 285 7.80 5.50 -13.16
N PRO A 286 7.52 4.29 -12.67
CA PRO A 286 6.97 4.10 -11.32
C PRO A 286 7.99 4.44 -10.24
N THR A 287 7.53 5.09 -9.17
CA THR A 287 8.36 5.42 -7.99
C THR A 287 7.73 4.95 -6.68
N GLN A 288 6.48 4.48 -6.71
CA GLN A 288 5.79 3.97 -5.53
C GLN A 288 6.40 2.64 -5.08
N LEU A 289 6.71 2.55 -3.78
CA LEU A 289 7.50 1.50 -3.15
C LEU A 289 8.92 1.37 -3.73
N GLY A 290 9.36 2.41 -4.44
CA GLY A 290 10.71 2.52 -4.96
C GLY A 290 11.68 3.03 -3.88
N VAL A 291 12.81 2.36 -3.73
CA VAL A 291 13.87 2.73 -2.77
C VAL A 291 15.24 2.66 -3.41
N TYR A 292 16.22 3.34 -2.82
CA TYR A 292 17.63 3.05 -3.09
C TYR A 292 18.28 2.53 -1.81
N ILE A 293 18.91 1.36 -1.91
CA ILE A 293 19.53 0.65 -0.80
C ILE A 293 21.03 0.94 -0.82
N PHE A 294 21.58 1.40 0.30
CA PHE A 294 22.98 1.80 0.38
C PHE A 294 23.92 0.60 0.56
N ASN A 295 23.54 -0.41 1.35
CA ASN A 295 24.40 -1.52 1.78
C ASN A 295 23.93 -2.92 1.35
N SER A 296 23.39 -3.07 0.13
CA SER A 296 22.72 -4.29 -0.38
C SER A 296 23.60 -5.55 -0.61
N ASN A 297 24.89 -5.57 -0.29
CA ASN A 297 25.67 -6.82 -0.25
C ASN A 297 25.38 -7.59 1.05
N LEU A 298 24.24 -8.27 1.06
CA LEU A 298 23.66 -8.94 2.23
C LEU A 298 23.88 -10.47 2.26
N GLU A 299 24.90 -11.00 1.58
CA GLU A 299 25.20 -12.44 1.64
C GLU A 299 25.64 -12.93 3.04
N TYR A 300 25.82 -12.04 4.03
CA TYR A 300 26.41 -12.37 5.33
C TYR A 300 25.72 -11.82 6.59
N TYR A 301 24.57 -11.16 6.48
CA TYR A 301 24.06 -10.41 7.64
C TYR A 301 22.65 -10.82 8.07
N ASN A 302 22.52 -11.22 9.34
CA ASN A 302 21.25 -11.45 10.04
C ASN A 302 20.60 -10.10 10.42
N GLN A 303 20.51 -9.18 9.46
CA GLN A 303 19.99 -7.82 9.64
C GLN A 303 18.48 -7.88 9.73
N LYS A 304 17.97 -7.76 10.95
CA LYS A 304 16.54 -7.66 11.23
C LYS A 304 16.07 -6.22 11.43
N LYS A 305 16.94 -5.24 11.15
CA LYS A 305 16.64 -3.80 11.24
C LYS A 305 16.79 -3.14 9.87
N MET A 306 15.83 -2.29 9.51
CA MET A 306 15.94 -1.39 8.37
C MET A 306 15.75 0.07 8.80
N ILE A 307 16.60 0.96 8.31
CA ILE A 307 16.49 2.41 8.49
C ILE A 307 16.04 3.01 7.14
N LEU A 308 14.87 3.63 7.14
CA LEU A 308 14.31 4.32 6.00
C LEU A 308 14.42 5.83 6.18
N CYS A 309 14.77 6.53 5.12
CA CYS A 309 14.86 7.99 5.11
C CYS A 309 14.24 8.60 3.86
N GLU A 310 13.96 9.90 3.89
CA GLU A 310 13.32 10.57 2.76
C GLU A 310 14.30 10.74 1.58
N GLY A 311 15.45 11.38 1.79
CA GLY A 311 16.36 11.78 0.72
C GLY A 311 17.62 10.94 0.56
N PHE A 312 18.20 10.94 -0.65
CA PHE A 312 19.49 10.31 -0.92
C PHE A 312 20.62 10.84 -0.02
N ALA A 313 20.71 12.17 0.17
CA ALA A 313 21.76 12.74 1.03
C ALA A 313 21.60 12.35 2.51
N THR A 314 20.35 12.28 2.98
CA THR A 314 20.00 11.81 4.33
C THR A 314 20.43 10.36 4.52
N GLY A 315 20.08 9.46 3.59
CA GLY A 315 20.47 8.05 3.67
C GLY A 315 21.98 7.83 3.56
N ALA A 316 22.64 8.58 2.69
CA ALA A 316 24.08 8.60 2.57
C ALA A 316 24.74 8.98 3.92
N SER A 317 24.27 10.09 4.51
CA SER A 317 24.73 10.59 5.81
C SER A 317 24.54 9.57 6.95
N ILE A 318 23.38 8.90 7.00
CA ILE A 318 23.11 7.83 7.96
C ILE A 318 24.08 6.66 7.77
N MET A 319 24.27 6.20 6.53
CA MET A 319 25.17 5.08 6.23
C MET A 319 26.61 5.38 6.64
N GLU A 320 27.10 6.59 6.38
CA GLU A 320 28.43 7.03 6.80
C GLU A 320 28.55 7.06 8.32
N ALA A 321 27.57 7.61 9.04
CA ALA A 321 27.57 7.62 10.49
C ALA A 321 27.61 6.17 11.05
N LEU A 322 26.75 5.28 10.57
CA LEU A 322 26.76 3.89 11.00
C LEU A 322 28.12 3.21 10.75
N TRP A 323 28.80 3.55 9.65
CA TRP A 323 30.14 3.03 9.38
C TRP A 323 31.18 3.50 10.39
N LEU A 324 31.23 4.81 10.62
CA LEU A 324 32.23 5.45 11.48
C LEU A 324 32.17 4.90 12.91
N PHE A 325 31.00 4.44 13.33
CA PHE A 325 30.76 3.88 14.67
C PHE A 325 30.63 2.35 14.68
N GLY A 326 30.95 1.67 13.57
CA GLY A 326 30.99 0.20 13.51
C GLY A 326 29.64 -0.51 13.45
N ASN A 327 28.56 0.22 13.14
CA ASN A 327 27.18 -0.27 13.06
C ASN A 327 26.66 -0.46 11.62
N ALA A 328 27.50 -0.29 10.59
CA ALA A 328 27.11 -0.43 9.18
C ALA A 328 26.54 -1.82 8.80
N HIS A 329 26.79 -2.82 9.65
CA HIS A 329 26.32 -4.20 9.47
C HIS A 329 25.09 -4.54 10.32
N ASP A 330 24.59 -3.61 11.14
CA ASP A 330 23.48 -3.87 12.06
C ASP A 330 22.12 -3.47 11.49
N ALA A 331 22.10 -2.70 10.40
CA ALA A 331 20.87 -2.25 9.75
C ALA A 331 21.04 -2.05 8.24
N VAL A 332 19.97 -2.35 7.48
CA VAL A 332 19.87 -1.94 6.07
C VAL A 332 19.48 -0.47 6.01
N VAL A 333 20.19 0.35 5.24
CA VAL A 333 19.82 1.76 5.02
C VAL A 333 19.23 1.93 3.63
N ALA A 334 18.07 2.59 3.54
CA ALA A 334 17.46 2.92 2.26
C ALA A 334 16.78 4.29 2.25
N CYS A 335 16.78 4.97 1.10
CA CYS A 335 15.99 6.19 0.90
C CYS A 335 14.75 5.94 0.04
N CYS A 336 13.65 6.62 0.39
CA CYS A 336 12.34 6.47 -0.26
C CYS A 336 11.99 7.61 -1.22
N PHE A 337 12.90 8.57 -1.39
CA PHE A 337 12.88 9.71 -2.31
C PHE A 337 11.77 10.77 -2.11
N SER A 338 10.75 10.48 -1.31
CA SER A 338 9.69 11.43 -0.96
C SER A 338 8.94 10.97 0.28
N LYS A 339 8.42 11.92 1.05
CA LYS A 339 7.55 11.68 2.20
C LYS A 339 6.37 10.74 1.90
N GLY A 340 5.67 10.96 0.79
CA GLY A 340 4.51 10.16 0.41
C GLY A 340 4.83 8.70 0.11
N ASN A 341 6.08 8.41 -0.26
CA ASN A 341 6.57 7.05 -0.46
C ASN A 341 7.19 6.45 0.80
N LEU A 342 7.78 7.28 1.66
CA LEU A 342 8.41 6.89 2.93
C LEU A 342 7.47 6.04 3.79
N GLN A 343 6.24 6.51 4.00
CA GLN A 343 5.26 5.77 4.79
C GLN A 343 4.85 4.44 4.16
N LYS A 344 4.58 4.46 2.85
CA LYS A 344 4.18 3.25 2.12
C LYS A 344 5.28 2.20 2.15
N ALA A 345 6.53 2.61 1.97
CA ALA A 345 7.68 1.73 2.03
C ALA A 345 7.85 1.16 3.44
N ALA A 346 7.72 1.99 4.48
CA ALA A 346 7.85 1.57 5.87
C ALA A 346 6.80 0.53 6.28
N GLU A 347 5.53 0.78 5.95
CA GLU A 347 4.44 -0.17 6.18
C GLU A 347 4.66 -1.47 5.38
N PHE A 348 5.09 -1.37 4.12
CA PHE A 348 5.33 -2.53 3.27
C PHE A 348 6.44 -3.43 3.83
N VAL A 349 7.61 -2.88 4.19
CA VAL A 349 8.71 -3.68 4.73
C VAL A 349 8.44 -4.19 6.14
N ALA A 350 7.72 -3.43 6.98
CA ALA A 350 7.32 -3.87 8.31
C ALA A 350 6.34 -5.06 8.25
N ASN A 351 5.46 -5.11 7.25
CA ASN A 351 4.54 -6.23 7.02
C ASN A 351 5.20 -7.46 6.35
N SER A 352 6.50 -7.42 6.02
CA SER A 352 7.17 -8.54 5.34
C SER A 352 7.35 -9.78 6.22
N GLY A 353 7.29 -9.63 7.55
CA GLY A 353 7.60 -10.69 8.52
C GLY A 353 9.09 -11.03 8.65
N VAL A 354 9.98 -10.34 7.93
CA VAL A 354 11.44 -10.60 7.93
C VAL A 354 12.19 -9.70 8.92
N LEU A 355 11.69 -8.49 9.15
CA LEU A 355 12.33 -7.48 9.99
C LEU A 355 11.72 -7.45 11.40
N ASP A 356 12.56 -7.36 12.42
CA ASP A 356 12.13 -7.11 13.80
C ASP A 356 11.88 -5.62 14.05
N GLU A 357 12.55 -4.73 13.30
CA GLU A 357 12.45 -3.28 13.48
C GLU A 357 12.65 -2.49 12.18
N VAL A 358 11.82 -1.48 11.98
CA VAL A 358 11.92 -0.47 10.93
C VAL A 358 11.97 0.89 11.61
N VAL A 359 13.06 1.61 11.41
CA VAL A 359 13.25 2.98 11.91
C VAL A 359 13.10 3.94 10.74
N VAL A 360 12.16 4.87 10.85
CA VAL A 360 11.88 5.87 9.82
C VAL A 360 12.40 7.21 10.28
N VAL A 361 13.43 7.71 9.58
CA VAL A 361 14.05 9.02 9.80
C VAL A 361 13.50 9.99 8.77
N ALA A 362 12.53 10.80 9.16
CA ALA A 362 11.91 11.80 8.30
C ALA A 362 12.64 13.14 8.40
N ASP A 363 12.48 13.99 7.39
CA ASP A 363 12.93 15.38 7.45
C ASP A 363 12.02 16.17 8.42
N ASN A 364 12.61 17.08 9.18
CA ASN A 364 11.97 17.97 10.13
C ASN A 364 11.52 19.27 9.46
N ASP A 365 10.48 19.16 8.62
CA ASP A 365 9.87 20.32 7.95
C ASP A 365 8.99 21.11 8.93
N ILE A 366 9.57 22.11 9.59
CA ILE A 366 8.82 23.07 10.41
C ILE A 366 8.30 24.25 9.58
N ASP A 367 7.16 24.81 9.99
CA ASP A 367 6.63 26.06 9.46
C ASP A 367 7.20 27.29 10.17
N GLU A 368 6.83 28.47 9.68
CA GLU A 368 7.24 29.76 10.24
C GLU A 368 6.79 29.99 11.69
N ASN A 369 5.85 29.18 12.19
CA ASN A 369 5.33 29.21 13.55
C ASN A 369 5.98 28.13 14.45
N GLY A 370 6.96 27.39 13.94
CA GLY A 370 7.65 26.31 14.66
C GLY A 370 6.83 25.02 14.78
N ASN A 371 5.71 24.89 14.06
CA ASN A 371 4.96 23.65 14.02
C ASN A 371 5.50 22.74 12.92
N SER A 372 5.54 21.43 13.17
CA SER A 372 5.78 20.51 12.07
C SER A 372 4.65 20.63 11.05
N LYS A 373 5.00 20.93 9.80
CA LYS A 373 4.04 20.92 8.67
C LYS A 373 3.38 19.55 8.51
N ASN A 374 3.99 18.52 9.10
CA ASN A 374 3.78 17.13 8.82
C ASN A 374 4.17 16.29 10.04
N PRO A 375 3.32 16.22 11.07
CA PRO A 375 3.62 15.43 12.27
C PRO A 375 3.84 13.96 11.90
N LEU A 376 4.82 13.34 12.58
CA LEU A 376 5.10 11.93 12.38
C LEU A 376 3.96 11.06 12.91
N PRO A 377 3.70 9.90 12.29
CA PRO A 377 2.84 8.88 12.87
C PRO A 377 3.38 8.42 14.23
N ALA A 378 2.49 7.89 15.06
CA ALA A 378 2.91 7.22 16.29
C ALA A 378 3.68 5.94 15.96
N ASP A 379 4.63 5.59 16.84
CA ASP A 379 5.27 4.28 16.83
C ASP A 379 4.21 3.17 16.89
N SER A 380 4.43 2.11 16.13
CA SER A 380 3.49 0.98 16.06
C SER A 380 4.19 -0.36 15.99
N VAL A 381 3.43 -1.43 16.22
CA VAL A 381 3.89 -2.80 16.04
C VAL A 381 2.99 -3.46 15.01
N VAL A 382 3.60 -4.02 13.99
CA VAL A 382 2.94 -4.69 12.86
C VAL A 382 3.21 -6.20 12.97
N GLY A 383 2.26 -7.04 12.55
CA GLY A 383 2.38 -8.50 12.60
C GLY A 383 1.96 -9.14 13.94
N GLN A 384 2.08 -10.47 14.04
CA GLN A 384 1.72 -11.27 15.22
C GLN A 384 2.77 -12.33 15.53
N GLY A 385 2.86 -12.78 16.79
CA GLY A 385 3.78 -13.85 17.18
C GLY A 385 5.26 -13.52 16.94
N LEU A 386 5.95 -14.40 16.20
CA LEU A 386 7.37 -14.25 15.83
C LEU A 386 7.59 -13.28 14.65
N ASP A 387 6.53 -12.89 13.93
CA ASP A 387 6.59 -11.99 12.77
C ASP A 387 6.36 -10.52 13.16
N LYS A 388 6.54 -10.18 14.43
CA LYS A 388 6.32 -8.83 14.93
C LYS A 388 7.45 -7.91 14.50
N CYS A 389 7.09 -6.83 13.80
CA CYS A 389 7.99 -5.75 13.45
C CYS A 389 7.63 -4.48 14.22
N ARG A 390 8.61 -3.84 14.87
CA ARG A 390 8.44 -2.50 15.47
C ARG A 390 8.67 -1.44 14.41
N LEU A 391 7.70 -0.57 14.19
CA LEU A 391 7.82 0.59 13.32
C LEU A 391 7.98 1.85 14.17
N LYS A 392 9.15 2.48 14.09
CA LYS A 392 9.50 3.69 14.85
C LYS A 392 9.64 4.89 13.93
N TRP A 393 9.10 6.02 14.35
CA TRP A 393 9.18 7.28 13.61
C TRP A 393 10.00 8.31 14.36
N MET A 394 10.93 8.95 13.69
CA MET A 394 11.75 9.99 14.30
C MET A 394 12.13 11.08 13.32
N TYR A 395 12.24 12.30 13.85
CA TYR A 395 12.97 13.39 13.23
C TYR A 395 14.48 13.19 13.43
N PRO A 396 15.33 13.94 12.72
CA PRO A 396 16.77 13.90 12.94
C PRO A 396 17.07 14.22 14.42
N PRO A 397 17.92 13.41 15.08
CA PRO A 397 18.25 13.64 16.48
C PRO A 397 19.07 14.94 16.67
N ALA A 398 18.54 15.91 17.44
CA ALA A 398 19.32 17.02 18.00
C ALA A 398 19.42 16.85 19.54
N LEU A 399 20.58 17.01 20.17
CA LEU A 399 20.74 16.72 21.61
C LEU A 399 19.96 17.71 22.49
N LYS A 400 19.33 17.23 23.58
CA LYS A 400 18.48 18.02 24.50
C LYS A 400 19.17 19.26 25.08
N ASP A 401 20.48 19.19 25.22
CA ASP A 401 21.35 20.24 25.74
C ASP A 401 22.43 20.63 24.72
N PHE A 402 22.12 20.51 23.43
CA PHE A 402 23.04 20.93 22.40
C PHE A 402 23.16 22.45 22.41
N ASP A 403 24.18 22.93 23.11
CA ASP A 403 24.51 24.33 23.09
C ASP A 403 25.13 24.68 21.73
N TYR A 404 24.28 25.18 20.81
CA TYR A 404 24.72 25.72 19.53
C TYR A 404 25.73 26.88 19.71
N SER A 405 25.85 27.48 20.90
CA SER A 405 26.90 28.46 21.19
C SER A 405 28.32 27.88 21.07
N TYR A 406 28.47 26.57 21.24
CA TYR A 406 29.72 25.86 20.94
C TYR A 406 30.18 26.06 19.49
N PHE A 407 29.23 26.25 18.56
CA PHE A 407 29.49 26.48 17.14
C PHE A 407 29.43 27.97 16.75
N ARG A 408 28.98 28.87 17.64
CA ARG A 408 28.89 30.33 17.35
C ARG A 408 30.25 31.01 17.16
N ASN A 409 31.33 30.39 17.64
CA ASN A 409 32.70 30.91 17.51
C ASN A 409 33.51 30.21 16.42
N LEU A 410 32.86 29.45 15.51
CA LEU A 410 33.56 28.88 14.37
C LEU A 410 34.10 30.01 13.48
N THR A 411 35.42 30.22 13.50
CA THR A 411 36.06 31.21 12.64
C THR A 411 36.21 30.68 11.21
N GLU A 412 36.45 31.55 10.24
CA GLU A 412 36.81 31.18 8.87
C GLU A 412 38.02 30.23 8.80
N LYS A 413 38.93 30.30 9.79
CA LYS A 413 40.05 29.36 9.95
C LYS A 413 39.64 27.99 10.53
N THR A 414 38.54 27.95 11.28
CA THR A 414 37.96 26.76 11.96
C THR A 414 37.03 25.97 11.03
N ILE A 415 36.62 26.56 9.91
CA ILE A 415 35.85 25.86 8.87
C ILE A 415 36.64 25.99 7.58
N LEU A 416 37.64 25.12 7.42
CA LEU A 416 38.60 25.13 6.30
C LEU A 416 37.97 24.95 4.92
N ASP A 417 36.66 24.69 4.84
CA ASP A 417 35.93 24.51 3.59
C ASP A 417 34.71 25.46 3.56
N ILE A 418 34.77 26.46 2.68
CA ILE A 418 33.68 27.43 2.48
C ILE A 418 32.33 26.75 2.21
N ARG A 419 32.33 25.53 1.62
CA ARG A 419 31.12 24.75 1.32
C ARG A 419 30.43 24.20 2.57
N VAL A 420 31.20 23.95 3.65
CA VAL A 420 30.68 23.51 4.96
C VAL A 420 30.27 24.73 5.78
N ARG A 421 31.04 25.82 5.67
CA ARG A 421 30.83 27.05 6.45
C ARG A 421 29.44 27.62 6.25
N ASP A 422 29.07 27.91 5.01
CA ASP A 422 27.81 28.60 4.72
C ASP A 422 26.60 27.77 5.16
N LYS A 423 26.69 26.44 5.05
CA LYS A 423 25.63 25.53 5.50
C LYS A 423 25.57 25.40 7.01
N ALA A 424 26.71 25.23 7.67
CA ALA A 424 26.75 25.18 9.13
C ALA A 424 26.24 26.51 9.72
N VAL A 425 26.67 27.65 9.18
CA VAL A 425 26.17 28.97 9.57
C VAL A 425 24.67 29.06 9.35
N ALA A 426 24.16 28.66 8.18
CA ALA A 426 22.71 28.67 7.93
C ALA A 426 21.92 27.81 8.92
N ILE A 427 22.40 26.61 9.27
CA ILE A 427 21.78 25.73 10.28
C ILE A 427 21.84 26.37 11.68
N LEU A 428 22.93 27.05 12.02
CA LEU A 428 23.13 27.70 13.30
C LEU A 428 22.28 28.97 13.44
N ASP A 429 22.12 29.73 12.36
CA ASP A 429 21.31 30.94 12.30
C ASP A 429 19.83 30.62 12.48
N THR A 430 19.36 29.51 11.90
CA THR A 430 17.98 29.04 12.09
C THR A 430 17.80 28.28 13.40
N GLY A 431 18.87 27.66 13.92
CA GLY A 431 18.83 26.77 15.09
C GLY A 431 18.11 25.45 14.84
N VAL A 432 17.87 25.09 13.57
CA VAL A 432 17.00 23.99 13.16
C VAL A 432 17.76 23.01 12.29
N VAL A 433 17.81 21.76 12.73
CA VAL A 433 18.32 20.63 11.94
C VAL A 433 17.14 20.04 11.16
N ASN A 434 17.12 20.25 9.83
CA ASN A 434 15.99 19.83 8.99
C ASN A 434 16.11 18.36 8.57
N ASP A 435 17.31 17.85 8.35
CA ASP A 435 17.53 16.45 7.96
C ASP A 435 18.76 15.87 8.69
N PHE A 436 18.95 14.56 8.61
CA PHE A 436 20.15 13.91 9.19
C PHE A 436 21.45 14.38 8.50
N ASN A 437 21.37 14.89 7.27
CA ASN A 437 22.54 15.40 6.58
C ASN A 437 23.01 16.75 7.17
N ASP A 438 22.11 17.60 7.65
CA ASP A 438 22.41 18.81 8.41
C ASP A 438 23.17 18.47 9.70
N LEU A 439 22.80 17.37 10.37
CA LEU A 439 23.52 16.82 11.51
C LEU A 439 24.97 16.42 11.15
N MET A 440 25.16 15.72 10.02
CA MET A 440 26.51 15.40 9.52
C MET A 440 27.34 16.65 9.20
N ILE A 441 26.71 17.71 8.66
CA ILE A 441 27.38 18.98 8.40
C ILE A 441 27.85 19.63 9.72
N LEU A 442 27.00 19.63 10.75
CA LEU A 442 27.37 20.12 12.08
C LEU A 442 28.49 19.28 12.72
N ALA A 443 28.47 17.97 12.56
CA ALA A 443 29.54 17.09 13.05
C ALA A 443 30.90 17.37 12.38
N HIS A 444 30.89 17.65 11.08
CA HIS A 444 32.08 18.10 10.36
C HIS A 444 32.63 19.42 10.92
N ALA A 445 31.73 20.35 11.30
CA ALA A 445 32.11 21.59 11.94
C ALA A 445 32.61 21.37 13.38
N GLU A 446 32.01 20.45 14.14
CA GLU A 446 32.38 20.09 15.52
C GLU A 446 33.84 19.64 15.60
N GLN A 447 34.26 18.80 14.66
CA GLN A 447 35.56 18.16 14.71
C GLN A 447 36.71 19.00 14.16
N ASN A 448 36.44 20.08 13.40
CA ASN A 448 37.42 21.07 12.94
C ASN A 448 38.82 20.44 12.63
N THR A 449 38.85 19.43 11.73
CA THR A 449 40.01 18.58 11.30
C THR A 449 40.31 17.27 12.04
N ARG A 450 39.63 16.95 13.14
CA ARG A 450 39.71 15.63 13.81
C ARG A 450 38.85 14.57 13.11
N SER A 451 38.92 13.34 13.61
CA SER A 451 38.11 12.23 13.08
C SER A 451 36.63 12.46 13.39
N LEU A 452 35.75 12.22 12.40
CA LEU A 452 34.29 12.27 12.62
C LEU A 452 33.81 11.23 13.65
N SER A 453 34.56 10.15 13.86
CA SER A 453 34.27 9.15 14.89
C SER A 453 34.29 9.73 16.31
N ASP A 454 34.92 10.89 16.51
CA ASP A 454 35.04 11.55 17.81
C ASP A 454 33.88 12.56 18.04
N SER A 455 32.98 12.71 17.07
CA SER A 455 31.80 13.57 17.18
C SER A 455 30.82 13.02 18.20
N ARG A 456 30.54 13.82 19.24
CA ARG A 456 29.53 13.47 20.25
C ARG A 456 28.13 13.54 19.67
N LEU A 457 27.92 14.48 18.74
CA LEU A 457 26.68 14.63 18.00
C LEU A 457 26.36 13.35 17.20
N LEU A 458 27.31 12.85 16.40
CA LEU A 458 27.10 11.63 15.62
C LEU A 458 27.03 10.37 16.48
N ALA A 459 27.85 10.27 17.52
CA ALA A 459 27.80 9.13 18.44
C ALA A 459 26.39 8.99 19.04
N ALA A 460 25.83 10.08 19.56
CA ALA A 460 24.49 10.09 20.11
C ALA A 460 23.43 9.78 19.03
N ALA A 461 23.56 10.37 17.84
CA ALA A 461 22.65 10.10 16.73
C ALA A 461 22.62 8.62 16.33
N VAL A 462 23.79 7.98 16.23
CA VAL A 462 23.93 6.56 15.96
C VAL A 462 23.32 5.74 17.09
N ASP A 463 23.64 6.05 18.35
CA ASP A 463 23.05 5.34 19.48
C ASP A 463 21.52 5.42 19.49
N ARG A 464 20.95 6.54 19.05
CA ARG A 464 19.50 6.68 18.89
C ARG A 464 18.95 5.82 17.75
N LEU A 465 19.57 5.84 16.56
CA LEU A 465 19.20 4.96 15.44
C LEU A 465 19.28 3.48 15.83
N MET A 466 20.25 3.13 16.67
CA MET A 466 20.44 1.78 17.19
C MET A 466 19.50 1.43 18.35
N GLY A 467 18.78 2.40 18.90
CA GLY A 467 17.82 2.21 20.01
C GLY A 467 18.46 2.11 21.39
N LYS A 468 19.72 2.55 21.54
CA LYS A 468 20.44 2.62 22.83
C LYS A 468 20.09 3.87 23.63
N LEU A 469 19.64 4.94 22.96
CA LEU A 469 19.16 6.17 23.59
C LEU A 469 17.69 6.40 23.24
N GLY A 470 16.87 6.75 24.25
CA GLY A 470 15.47 7.11 24.08
C GLY A 470 15.25 8.56 23.62
N PRO A 471 14.01 8.89 23.16
CA PRO A 471 13.51 10.23 22.87
C PRO A 471 13.95 11.35 23.80
N GLU A 472 13.99 11.07 25.10
CA GLU A 472 14.23 12.02 26.19
C GLU A 472 15.65 12.59 26.20
N HIS A 473 16.58 11.95 25.51
CA HIS A 473 17.97 12.41 25.37
C HIS A 473 18.17 13.46 24.27
N PHE A 474 17.10 13.81 23.54
CA PHE A 474 17.16 14.70 22.38
C PHE A 474 16.07 15.79 22.46
N LEU A 475 16.36 16.95 21.85
CA LEU A 475 15.37 17.96 21.49
C LEU A 475 14.49 17.41 20.37
N TRP A 476 13.22 17.78 20.45
CA TRP A 476 12.20 17.56 19.43
C TRP A 476 11.87 18.88 18.76
#